data_AF-A0A9X8CN92-F1
#
_entry.id   AF-A0A9X8CN92-F1
#
_cell.length_a   1.000
_cell.length_b   1.000
_cell.length_c   1.000
_cell.angle_alpha   90.00
_cell.angle_beta   90.00
_cell.angle_gamma   90.00
#
_symmetry.space_group_name_H-M   'P 1'
#
loop_
_entity.id
_entity.type
_entity.pdbx_description
1 polymer ?
#
loop_
_entity_poly.entity_id
_entity_poly.type
_entity_poly.pdbx_seq_one_letter_code
_entity_poly.pdbx_strand_id
1 'polypeptide(L)'
;MGGRAAAIAAAAAIAATLAAPAAALAEGATLWRLYNPYDGQHLLTTDGGEYDSLQPLGWRGEGEAWESPGAGDPVYRLYNPYNGEHLYTGDAGEYASLAAIGWRQEGVAFRSEASGGDPVYRLFNPYEQVGTHLLTTSASEYESLAGAGWVQEGVAFRAAHAHDWQPVYQSVWVQDSAAWDEPVYSTVVKYRCNGAAGVKDEHGNVVKPHVDCGKLFDSLDE
;
A
#
# COMPACT_ATOMS: atom_id res chain seq x y z
N MET A 1 38.30 -0.50 -23.90
CA MET A 1 37.75 0.52 -22.99
C MET A 1 36.33 0.84 -23.45
N GLY A 2 35.36 0.07 -22.96
CA GLY A 2 33.94 0.26 -23.30
C GLY A 2 33.25 1.01 -22.17
N GLY A 3 32.94 2.28 -22.40
CA GLY A 3 32.12 3.08 -21.49
C GLY A 3 30.66 2.72 -21.72
N ARG A 4 30.03 2.04 -20.75
CA ARG A 4 28.57 1.93 -20.70
C ARG A 4 28.05 3.33 -20.35
N ALA A 5 27.35 3.95 -21.29
CA ALA A 5 26.63 5.19 -21.04
C ALA A 5 25.60 4.93 -19.92
N ALA A 6 25.74 5.65 -18.81
CA ALA A 6 24.73 5.69 -17.78
C ALA A 6 23.55 6.48 -18.35
N ALA A 7 22.44 5.81 -18.62
CA ALA A 7 21.18 6.50 -18.88
C ALA A 7 20.74 7.12 -17.55
N ILE A 8 20.90 8.44 -17.44
CA ILE A 8 20.29 9.22 -16.36
C ILE A 8 18.79 9.19 -16.66
N ALA A 9 18.05 8.29 -16.00
CA ALA A 9 16.61 8.40 -15.95
C ALA A 9 16.30 9.72 -15.24
N ALA A 10 15.72 10.67 -15.97
CA ALA A 10 15.24 11.90 -15.38
C ALA A 10 14.08 11.53 -14.45
N ALA A 11 14.33 11.47 -13.14
CA ALA A 11 13.29 11.48 -12.14
C ALA A 11 12.57 12.83 -12.26
N ALA A 12 11.45 12.84 -12.99
CA ALA A 12 10.54 13.96 -12.96
C ALA A 12 9.91 13.98 -11.57
N ALA A 13 10.50 14.75 -10.67
CA ALA A 13 9.93 15.04 -9.36
C ALA A 13 8.67 15.90 -9.58
N ILE A 14 7.54 15.26 -9.82
CA ILE A 14 6.25 15.90 -9.65
C ILE A 14 6.03 15.98 -8.15
N ALA A 15 6.37 17.12 -7.57
CA ALA A 15 5.80 17.55 -6.31
C ALA A 15 4.30 17.81 -6.54
N ALA A 16 3.50 16.74 -6.57
CA ALA A 16 2.06 16.85 -6.50
C ALA A 16 1.70 17.22 -5.06
N THR A 17 1.74 18.52 -4.74
CA THR A 17 1.15 19.01 -3.49
C THR A 17 -0.37 19.00 -3.64
N LEU A 18 -0.97 17.84 -3.40
CA LEU A 18 -2.39 17.69 -3.16
C LEU A 18 -2.56 17.08 -1.78
N ALA A 19 -2.58 17.95 -0.76
CA ALA A 19 -3.22 17.57 0.48
C ALA A 19 -4.67 17.21 0.14
N ALA A 20 -5.13 16.03 0.54
CA ALA A 20 -6.52 15.66 0.37
C ALA A 20 -7.42 16.78 0.93
N PRO A 21 -8.48 17.20 0.22
CA PRO A 21 -9.38 18.19 0.76
C PRO A 21 -9.91 17.68 2.10
N ALA A 22 -9.84 18.48 3.16
CA ALA A 22 -10.21 18.07 4.52
C ALA A 22 -11.61 17.42 4.63
N ALA A 23 -12.50 17.69 3.66
CA ALA A 23 -13.81 17.05 3.53
C ALA A 23 -13.72 15.56 3.16
N ALA A 24 -12.77 15.14 2.31
CA ALA A 24 -12.57 13.73 1.94
C ALA A 24 -12.07 12.90 3.13
N LEU A 25 -11.32 13.51 4.05
CA LEU A 25 -10.87 12.83 5.28
C LEU A 25 -11.94 12.73 6.36
N ALA A 26 -13.09 13.39 6.23
CA ALA A 26 -14.12 13.41 7.27
C ALA A 26 -15.05 12.18 7.26
N GLU A 27 -15.17 11.51 6.11
CA GLU A 27 -16.00 10.30 5.95
C GLU A 27 -15.19 9.00 6.00
N GLY A 28 -13.85 9.11 6.06
CA GLY A 28 -12.93 8.02 5.82
C GLY A 28 -12.54 7.96 4.34
N ALA A 29 -11.41 7.33 4.06
CA ALA A 29 -10.87 7.28 2.71
C ALA A 29 -10.02 6.03 2.49
N THR A 30 -10.17 5.43 1.31
CA THR A 30 -9.26 4.39 0.81
C THR A 30 -7.89 5.00 0.54
N LEU A 31 -6.83 4.37 1.04
CA LEU A 31 -5.45 4.68 0.65
C LEU A 31 -5.03 3.76 -0.48
N TRP A 32 -4.47 4.34 -1.53
CA TRP A 32 -3.79 3.62 -2.58
C TRP A 32 -2.28 3.65 -2.38
N ARG A 33 -1.61 2.54 -2.71
CA ARG A 33 -0.15 2.42 -2.68
C ARG A 33 0.42 2.35 -4.09
N LEU A 34 1.50 3.09 -4.34
CA LEU A 34 2.30 2.96 -5.55
C LEU A 34 3.73 2.62 -5.20
N TYR A 35 4.36 1.81 -6.06
CA TYR A 35 5.77 1.47 -6.02
C TYR A 35 6.51 2.10 -7.19
N ASN A 36 7.64 2.75 -6.92
CA ASN A 36 8.55 3.23 -7.95
C ASN A 36 9.67 2.20 -8.20
N PRO A 37 9.67 1.51 -9.35
CA PRO A 37 10.68 0.48 -9.65
C PRO A 37 12.09 1.02 -9.91
N TYR A 38 12.25 2.34 -10.06
CA TYR A 38 13.54 2.95 -10.37
C TYR A 38 14.38 3.23 -9.11
N ASP A 39 13.75 3.55 -7.99
CA ASP A 39 14.41 3.98 -6.74
C ASP A 39 13.86 3.29 -5.48
N GLY A 40 12.92 2.36 -5.63
CA GLY A 40 12.37 1.58 -4.53
C GLY A 40 11.35 2.31 -3.66
N GLN A 41 11.02 3.56 -3.97
CA GLN A 41 10.09 4.35 -3.17
C GLN A 41 8.67 3.78 -3.20
N HIS A 42 7.98 3.92 -2.07
CA HIS A 42 6.55 3.72 -2.00
C HIS A 42 5.85 5.06 -1.72
N LEU A 43 4.69 5.25 -2.32
CA LEU A 43 3.83 6.41 -2.10
C LEU A 43 2.44 5.94 -1.66
N LEU A 44 1.89 6.59 -0.64
CA LEU A 44 0.53 6.37 -0.15
C LEU A 44 -0.29 7.63 -0.42
N THR A 45 -1.46 7.45 -1.00
CA THR A 45 -2.34 8.58 -1.32
C THR A 45 -3.81 8.23 -1.16
N THR A 46 -4.59 9.19 -0.69
CA THR A 46 -6.05 9.16 -0.74
C THR A 46 -6.59 9.96 -1.94
N ASP A 47 -5.72 10.42 -2.84
CA ASP A 47 -6.08 11.13 -4.06
C ASP A 47 -5.96 10.17 -5.26
N GLY A 48 -7.12 9.75 -5.79
CA GLY A 48 -7.17 8.88 -6.97
C GLY A 48 -6.56 9.54 -8.21
N GLY A 49 -6.57 10.88 -8.29
CA GLY A 49 -5.89 11.62 -9.35
C GLY A 49 -4.37 11.55 -9.24
N GLU A 50 -3.80 11.60 -8.03
CA GLU A 50 -2.37 11.36 -7.79
C GLU A 50 -2.01 9.92 -8.18
N TYR A 51 -2.81 8.94 -7.75
CA TYR A 51 -2.62 7.53 -8.08
C TYR A 51 -2.64 7.25 -9.59
N ASP A 52 -3.63 7.79 -10.31
CA ASP A 52 -3.77 7.57 -11.75
C ASP A 52 -2.71 8.33 -12.57
N SER A 53 -2.32 9.53 -12.13
CA SER A 53 -1.38 10.36 -12.88
C SER A 53 0.08 9.92 -12.78
N LEU A 54 0.47 9.23 -11.71
CA LEU A 54 1.84 8.72 -11.51
C LEU A 54 2.14 7.46 -12.34
N GLN A 55 1.13 6.63 -12.63
CA GLN A 55 1.30 5.41 -13.42
C GLN A 55 1.87 5.60 -14.83
N PRO A 56 1.38 6.53 -15.66
CA PRO A 56 1.99 6.80 -16.97
C PRO A 56 3.39 7.40 -16.88
N LEU A 57 3.83 7.83 -15.68
CA LEU A 57 5.18 8.32 -15.41
C LEU A 57 6.12 7.22 -14.92
N GLY A 58 5.67 5.96 -14.91
CA GLY A 58 6.49 4.79 -14.60
C GLY A 58 6.34 4.27 -13.16
N TRP A 59 5.46 4.85 -12.35
CA TRP A 59 5.08 4.25 -11.07
C TRP A 59 4.16 3.05 -11.31
N ARG A 60 4.31 2.01 -10.48
CA ARG A 60 3.44 0.84 -10.49
C ARG A 60 2.38 1.03 -9.41
N GLY A 61 1.11 1.12 -9.82
CA GLY A 61 0.00 1.02 -8.88
C GLY A 61 -0.04 -0.38 -8.25
N GLU A 62 -0.08 -0.44 -6.92
CA GLU A 62 -0.20 -1.68 -6.15
C GLU A 62 -1.62 -1.88 -5.61
N GLY A 63 -2.54 -0.95 -5.91
CA GLY A 63 -3.94 -1.00 -5.52
C GLY A 63 -4.23 -0.40 -4.15
N GLU A 64 -5.36 -0.79 -3.58
CA GLU A 64 -5.82 -0.37 -2.27
C GLU A 64 -4.93 -0.98 -1.19
N ALA A 65 -4.35 -0.12 -0.36
CA ALA A 65 -3.50 -0.52 0.76
C ALA A 65 -4.36 -0.84 1.99
N TRP A 66 -5.15 0.15 2.44
CA TRP A 66 -6.03 0.06 3.59
C TRP A 66 -6.97 1.28 3.66
N GLU A 67 -7.94 1.22 4.56
CA GLU A 67 -8.88 2.32 4.84
C GLU A 67 -8.39 3.20 5.99
N SER A 68 -8.52 4.52 5.81
CA SER A 68 -8.41 5.53 6.87
C SER A 68 -9.79 5.85 7.44
N PRO A 69 -9.96 5.98 8.76
CA PRO A 69 -11.21 6.44 9.35
C PRO A 69 -11.46 7.93 9.06
N GLY A 70 -12.71 8.36 9.21
CA GLY A 70 -13.11 9.77 9.08
C GLY A 70 -12.67 10.65 10.25
N ALA A 71 -12.33 10.02 11.39
CA ALA A 71 -11.86 10.67 12.60
C ALA A 71 -10.79 9.80 13.26
N GLY A 72 -9.85 10.45 13.95
CA GLY A 72 -8.72 9.78 14.58
C GLY A 72 -7.48 10.64 14.58
N ASP A 73 -6.36 10.04 14.99
CA ASP A 73 -5.09 10.76 15.09
C ASP A 73 -4.56 11.09 13.69
N PRO A 74 -3.99 12.29 13.48
CA PRO A 74 -3.46 12.67 12.18
C PRO A 74 -2.22 11.84 11.81
N VAL A 75 -2.17 11.36 10.57
CA VAL A 75 -0.94 10.88 9.94
C VAL A 75 -0.47 11.93 8.94
N TYR A 76 0.74 12.43 9.16
CA TYR A 76 1.32 13.50 8.38
C TYR A 76 2.19 12.96 7.25
N ARG A 77 2.19 13.64 6.09
CA ARG A 77 3.11 13.40 4.99
C ARG A 77 4.15 14.52 4.91
N LEU A 78 5.42 14.12 4.74
CA LEU A 78 6.52 15.04 4.43
C LEU A 78 7.18 14.63 3.12
N TYR A 79 7.68 15.63 2.39
CA TYR A 79 8.47 15.46 1.17
C TYR A 79 9.90 15.95 1.39
N ASN A 80 10.89 15.12 1.06
CA ASN A 80 12.29 15.48 1.06
C ASN A 80 12.69 16.04 -0.31
N PRO A 81 12.94 17.36 -0.44
CA PRO A 81 13.28 17.97 -1.73
C PRO A 81 14.67 17.58 -2.24
N TYR A 82 15.53 16.98 -1.41
CA TYR A 82 16.89 16.63 -1.80
C TYR A 82 16.98 15.30 -2.55
N ASN A 83 16.09 14.34 -2.24
CA ASN A 83 16.12 13.00 -2.82
C ASN A 83 14.76 12.51 -3.35
N GLY A 84 13.68 13.29 -3.19
CA GLY A 84 12.36 12.94 -3.67
C GLY A 84 11.54 12.03 -2.73
N GLU A 85 12.07 11.70 -1.55
CA GLU A 85 11.43 10.78 -0.61
C GLU A 85 10.16 11.37 0.01
N HIS A 86 9.14 10.52 0.19
CA HIS A 86 7.99 10.85 1.03
C HIS A 86 8.04 9.99 2.29
N LEU A 87 7.73 10.61 3.43
CA LEU A 87 7.64 9.92 4.72
C LEU A 87 6.27 10.18 5.34
N TYR A 88 5.72 9.15 5.98
CA TYR A 88 4.45 9.22 6.70
C TYR A 88 4.68 8.95 8.19
N THR A 89 4.11 9.80 9.04
CA THR A 89 4.30 9.69 10.48
C THR A 89 3.08 10.11 11.28
N GLY A 90 2.77 9.36 12.33
CA GLY A 90 1.82 9.78 13.37
C GLY A 90 2.46 10.66 14.45
N ASP A 91 3.79 10.81 14.45
CA ASP A 91 4.52 11.59 15.46
C ASP A 91 4.68 13.06 15.00
N ALA A 92 3.98 13.95 15.68
CA ALA A 92 4.07 15.39 15.44
C ALA A 92 5.47 15.96 15.72
N GLY A 93 6.26 15.34 16.60
CA GLY A 93 7.66 15.69 16.88
C GLY A 93 8.59 15.30 15.73
N GLU A 94 8.44 14.11 15.15
CA GLU A 94 9.16 13.71 13.92
C GLU A 94 8.81 14.67 12.77
N TYR A 95 7.51 14.95 12.59
CA TYR A 95 7.02 15.90 11.59
C TYR A 95 7.61 17.31 11.73
N ALA A 96 7.74 17.82 12.96
CA ALA A 96 8.32 19.13 13.22
C ALA A 96 9.85 19.14 13.05
N SER A 97 10.54 18.09 13.53
CA SER A 97 12.00 18.01 13.47
C SER A 97 12.54 17.81 12.04
N LEU A 98 11.87 17.01 11.21
CA LEU A 98 12.21 16.85 9.80
C LEU A 98 12.03 18.17 9.02
N ALA A 99 10.96 18.92 9.34
CA ALA A 99 10.77 20.25 8.77
C ALA A 99 11.90 21.22 9.12
N ALA A 100 12.39 21.17 10.37
CA ALA A 100 13.50 22.01 10.83
C ALA A 100 14.82 21.73 10.09
N ILE A 101 14.99 20.53 9.51
CA ILE A 101 16.16 20.15 8.71
C ILE A 101 15.90 20.21 7.18
N GLY A 102 14.78 20.82 6.76
CA GLY A 102 14.52 21.18 5.37
C GLY A 102 13.57 20.27 4.60
N TRP A 103 12.89 19.33 5.26
CA TRP A 103 11.79 18.59 4.63
C TRP A 103 10.57 19.51 4.47
N ARG A 104 9.83 19.35 3.38
CA ARG A 104 8.58 20.08 3.13
C ARG A 104 7.44 19.35 3.83
N GLN A 105 6.76 20.07 4.72
CA GLN A 105 5.51 19.64 5.33
C GLN A 105 4.37 19.70 4.30
N GLU A 106 3.71 18.56 4.05
CA GLU A 106 2.57 18.48 3.11
C GLU A 106 1.21 18.43 3.82
N GLY A 107 1.23 18.15 5.12
CA GLY A 107 0.07 18.27 6.00
C GLY A 107 -0.41 16.91 6.49
N VAL A 108 -1.65 16.88 6.97
CA VAL A 108 -2.34 15.63 7.30
C VAL A 108 -2.70 14.94 5.99
N ALA A 109 -2.13 13.76 5.74
CA ALA A 109 -2.44 12.96 4.56
C ALA A 109 -3.69 12.11 4.78
N PHE A 110 -3.83 11.54 5.97
CA PHE A 110 -4.98 10.72 6.37
C PHE A 110 -5.06 10.59 7.89
N ARG A 111 -5.98 9.78 8.41
CA ARG A 111 -6.18 9.55 9.84
C ARG A 111 -5.81 8.12 10.23
N SER A 112 -5.39 7.97 11.48
CA SER A 112 -5.16 6.68 12.14
C SER A 112 -6.35 6.34 13.02
N GLU A 113 -6.72 5.06 13.06
CA GLU A 113 -7.72 4.56 14.01
C GLU A 113 -7.20 4.71 15.45
N ALA A 114 -8.05 5.25 16.34
CA ALA A 114 -7.66 5.57 17.72
C ALA A 114 -7.52 4.31 18.58
N SER A 115 -8.34 3.28 18.32
CA SER A 115 -8.25 2.00 19.02
C SER A 115 -8.90 0.88 18.21
N GLY A 116 -8.30 -0.31 18.20
CA GLY A 116 -8.89 -1.50 17.57
C GLY A 116 -8.64 -1.67 16.08
N GLY A 117 -7.96 -0.72 15.42
CA GLY A 117 -7.53 -0.82 14.02
C GLY A 117 -6.30 -1.71 13.81
N ASP A 118 -6.12 -2.15 12.58
CA ASP A 118 -5.00 -3.02 12.16
C ASP A 118 -3.67 -2.26 12.22
N PRO A 119 -2.60 -2.87 12.76
CA PRO A 119 -1.30 -2.20 12.86
C PRO A 119 -0.71 -1.96 11.47
N VAL A 120 -0.24 -0.73 11.24
CA VAL A 120 0.65 -0.41 10.11
C VAL A 120 2.07 -0.32 10.67
N TYR A 121 2.91 -1.26 10.26
CA TYR A 121 4.30 -1.34 10.65
C TYR A 121 5.18 -0.47 9.75
N ARG A 122 6.21 0.15 10.33
CA ARG A 122 7.25 0.87 9.59
C ARG A 122 8.59 0.15 9.69
N LEU A 123 9.28 0.01 8.56
CA LEU A 123 10.65 -0.48 8.51
C LEU A 123 11.56 0.53 7.83
N PHE A 124 12.79 0.60 8.28
CA PHE A 124 13.87 1.38 7.69
C PHE A 124 14.93 0.47 7.06
N ASN A 125 15.31 0.73 5.82
CA ASN A 125 16.40 0.07 5.12
C ASN A 125 17.69 0.90 5.24
N PRO A 126 18.67 0.49 6.08
CA PRO A 126 19.90 1.25 6.26
C PRO A 126 20.86 1.17 5.07
N TYR A 127 20.55 0.36 4.06
CA TYR A 127 21.41 0.14 2.89
C TYR A 127 21.02 1.01 1.68
N GLU A 128 19.88 1.70 1.75
CA GLU A 128 19.38 2.55 0.67
C GLU A 128 19.53 4.04 0.99
N GLN A 129 19.60 4.87 -0.05
CA GLN A 129 19.66 6.34 0.09
C GLN A 129 18.32 7.02 -0.26
N VAL A 130 17.44 6.29 -0.94
CA VAL A 130 16.10 6.69 -1.40
C VAL A 130 15.20 5.46 -1.23
N GLY A 131 13.90 5.66 -0.98
CA GLY A 131 13.01 4.53 -0.69
C GLY A 131 13.39 3.80 0.60
N THR A 132 13.88 4.56 1.58
CA THR A 132 14.49 3.99 2.77
C THR A 132 13.47 3.48 3.77
N HIS A 133 12.21 3.88 3.66
CA HIS A 133 11.15 3.42 4.55
C HIS A 133 10.07 2.64 3.79
N LEU A 134 9.55 1.60 4.44
CA LEU A 134 8.39 0.84 3.99
C LEU A 134 7.31 0.87 5.08
N LEU A 135 6.06 1.00 4.64
CA LEU A 135 4.87 0.86 5.48
C LEU A 135 4.07 -0.36 5.02
N THR A 136 3.73 -1.23 5.97
CA THR A 136 3.01 -2.47 5.69
C THR A 136 2.06 -2.88 6.80
N THR A 137 0.91 -3.43 6.44
CA THR A 137 0.01 -4.13 7.36
C THR A 137 0.39 -5.60 7.53
N SER A 138 1.25 -6.13 6.66
CA SER A 138 1.66 -7.54 6.66
C SER A 138 2.72 -7.80 7.73
N ALA A 139 2.31 -8.44 8.82
CA ALA A 139 3.25 -8.91 9.85
C ALA A 139 4.31 -9.86 9.26
N SER A 140 3.96 -10.69 8.27
CA SER A 140 4.94 -11.57 7.61
C SER A 140 5.99 -10.80 6.79
N GLU A 141 5.59 -9.74 6.09
CA GLU A 141 6.53 -8.87 5.37
C GLU A 141 7.47 -8.18 6.37
N TYR A 142 6.90 -7.63 7.45
CA TYR A 142 7.63 -7.00 8.53
C TYR A 142 8.68 -7.92 9.17
N GLU A 143 8.36 -9.18 9.46
CA GLU A 143 9.30 -10.14 10.04
C GLU A 143 10.34 -10.63 9.02
N SER A 144 9.94 -10.87 7.78
CA SER A 144 10.86 -11.35 6.74
C SER A 144 11.92 -10.29 6.36
N LEU A 145 11.53 -9.02 6.27
CA LEU A 145 12.45 -7.92 5.98
C LEU A 145 13.42 -7.67 7.13
N ALA A 146 13.01 -7.90 8.37
CA ALA A 146 13.92 -7.89 9.52
C ALA A 146 15.02 -8.95 9.36
N GLY A 147 14.65 -10.17 8.93
CA GLY A 147 15.60 -11.22 8.58
C GLY A 147 16.54 -10.85 7.42
N ALA A 148 16.10 -9.96 6.52
CA ALA A 148 16.90 -9.41 5.42
C ALA A 148 17.76 -8.18 5.83
N GLY A 149 17.74 -7.78 7.10
CA GLY A 149 18.57 -6.70 7.64
C GLY A 149 17.92 -5.31 7.66
N TRP A 150 16.62 -5.20 7.39
CA TRP A 150 15.87 -3.98 7.64
C TRP A 150 15.69 -3.75 9.14
N VAL A 151 15.66 -2.50 9.55
CA VAL A 151 15.41 -2.08 10.94
C VAL A 151 13.91 -1.95 11.14
N GLN A 152 13.39 -2.73 12.08
CA GLN A 152 12.01 -2.70 12.54
C GLN A 152 11.78 -1.48 13.45
N GLU A 153 10.94 -0.53 13.03
CA GLU A 153 10.61 0.68 13.82
C GLU A 153 9.31 0.55 14.61
N GLY A 154 8.59 -0.57 14.47
CA GLY A 154 7.34 -0.86 15.18
C GLY A 154 6.10 -0.39 14.44
N VAL A 155 5.01 -0.23 15.21
CA VAL A 155 3.72 0.25 14.70
C VAL A 155 3.77 1.77 14.60
N ALA A 156 3.70 2.30 13.39
CA ALA A 156 3.72 3.74 13.14
C ALA A 156 2.34 4.38 13.37
N PHE A 157 1.28 3.68 12.98
CA PHE A 157 -0.12 4.09 13.15
C PHE A 157 -1.04 2.88 12.89
N ARG A 158 -2.37 3.07 12.94
CA ARG A 158 -3.36 2.01 12.73
C ARG A 158 -4.31 2.34 11.60
N ALA A 159 -4.53 1.37 10.71
CA ALA A 159 -5.57 1.45 9.70
C ALA A 159 -6.95 1.16 10.32
N ALA A 160 -8.02 1.77 9.80
CA ALA A 160 -9.38 1.38 10.18
C ALA A 160 -9.67 -0.05 9.72
N HIS A 161 -9.15 -0.39 8.54
CA HIS A 161 -9.25 -1.73 7.99
C HIS A 161 -8.10 -2.03 7.02
N ALA A 162 -7.32 -3.07 7.28
CA ALA A 162 -6.27 -3.55 6.38
C ALA A 162 -6.82 -4.59 5.39
N HIS A 163 -6.51 -4.41 4.10
CA HIS A 163 -6.73 -5.46 3.11
C HIS A 163 -5.60 -6.48 3.21
N ASP A 164 -5.80 -7.50 4.04
CA ASP A 164 -4.91 -8.66 4.10
C ASP A 164 -5.10 -9.49 2.82
N TRP A 165 -4.31 -9.23 1.78
CA TRP A 165 -4.19 -10.10 0.60
C TRP A 165 -3.46 -11.40 0.97
N GLN A 166 -4.08 -12.24 1.81
CA GLN A 166 -3.55 -13.58 2.04
C GLN A 166 -3.94 -14.51 0.89
N PRO A 167 -2.98 -15.20 0.25
CA PRO A 167 -3.30 -16.23 -0.73
C PRO A 167 -4.01 -17.37 0.00
N VAL A 168 -5.24 -17.66 -0.41
CA VAL A 168 -5.94 -18.88 -0.02
C VAL A 168 -5.87 -19.85 -1.18
N TYR A 169 -5.09 -20.90 -0.97
CA TYR A 169 -5.05 -22.04 -1.87
C TYR A 169 -6.32 -22.87 -1.68
N GLN A 170 -7.22 -22.82 -2.65
CA GLN A 170 -8.36 -23.72 -2.72
C GLN A 170 -8.19 -24.65 -3.91
N SER A 171 -8.06 -25.95 -3.65
CA SER A 171 -8.20 -26.95 -4.71
C SER A 171 -9.67 -26.97 -5.17
N VAL A 172 -9.91 -26.67 -6.45
CA VAL A 172 -11.23 -26.72 -7.06
C VAL A 172 -11.27 -27.91 -8.00
N TRP A 173 -12.29 -28.76 -7.85
CA TRP A 173 -12.60 -29.80 -8.82
C TRP A 173 -13.13 -29.15 -10.10
N VAL A 174 -12.37 -29.20 -11.19
CA VAL A 174 -12.89 -28.87 -12.52
C VAL A 174 -13.29 -30.19 -13.17
N GLN A 175 -14.59 -30.42 -13.29
CA GLN A 175 -15.10 -31.60 -13.98
C GLN A 175 -15.17 -31.27 -15.47
N ASP A 176 -14.11 -31.58 -16.23
CA ASP A 176 -14.23 -31.67 -17.68
C ASP A 176 -14.79 -33.07 -18.01
N SER A 177 -16.04 -33.12 -18.47
CA SER A 177 -16.77 -34.35 -18.68
C SER A 177 -16.49 -34.92 -20.08
N ALA A 178 -15.24 -35.27 -20.37
CA ALA A 178 -14.92 -36.10 -21.53
C ALA A 178 -13.57 -36.80 -21.36
N ALA A 179 -13.60 -38.14 -21.31
CA ALA A 179 -12.48 -39.07 -21.39
C ALA A 179 -11.74 -39.39 -20.06
N TRP A 180 -11.31 -40.65 -19.97
CA TRP A 180 -10.67 -41.32 -18.83
C TRP A 180 -9.23 -40.86 -18.57
N ASP A 181 -8.99 -39.55 -18.57
CA ASP A 181 -7.69 -38.99 -18.19
C ASP A 181 -7.69 -38.61 -16.69
N GLU A 182 -6.52 -38.78 -16.05
CA GLU A 182 -6.25 -38.48 -14.63
C GLU A 182 -6.71 -37.05 -14.26
N PRO A 183 -7.19 -36.81 -13.02
CA PRO A 183 -7.65 -35.49 -12.60
C PRO A 183 -6.51 -34.47 -12.68
N VAL A 184 -6.70 -33.42 -13.48
CA VAL A 184 -5.81 -32.26 -13.48
C VAL A 184 -6.19 -31.36 -12.31
N TYR A 185 -5.30 -31.27 -11.32
CA TYR A 185 -5.43 -30.28 -10.26
C TYR A 185 -4.94 -28.93 -10.79
N SER A 186 -5.84 -27.94 -10.87
CA SER A 186 -5.41 -26.54 -11.03
C SER A 186 -5.33 -25.89 -9.65
N THR A 187 -4.21 -25.23 -9.38
CA THR A 187 -4.10 -24.36 -8.21
C THR A 187 -4.69 -23.02 -8.61
N VAL A 188 -5.89 -22.72 -8.13
CA VAL A 188 -6.43 -21.36 -8.24
C VAL A 188 -5.97 -20.59 -7.01
N VAL A 189 -5.09 -19.61 -7.20
CA VAL A 189 -4.75 -18.65 -6.15
C VAL A 189 -5.92 -17.69 -6.04
N LYS A 190 -6.67 -17.76 -4.94
CA LYS A 190 -7.69 -16.76 -4.60
C LYS A 190 -7.17 -15.91 -3.46
N TYR A 191 -7.24 -14.61 -3.61
CA TYR A 191 -6.93 -13.71 -2.51
C TYR A 191 -8.18 -13.54 -1.63
N ARG A 192 -8.03 -13.70 -0.32
CA ARG A 192 -9.10 -13.32 0.61
C ARG A 192 -8.97 -11.84 0.95
N CYS A 193 -10.09 -11.17 1.11
CA CYS A 193 -10.18 -9.96 1.92
C CYS A 193 -10.76 -10.38 3.27
N ASN A 194 -9.98 -10.27 4.35
CA ASN A 194 -10.60 -10.22 5.67
C ASN A 194 -11.28 -8.85 5.79
N GLY A 195 -12.55 -8.79 6.23
CA GLY A 195 -13.20 -7.57 6.73
C GLY A 195 -14.07 -6.72 5.79
N ALA A 196 -14.31 -7.12 4.54
CA ALA A 196 -15.41 -6.53 3.78
C ALA A 196 -16.75 -6.85 4.48
N ALA A 197 -17.46 -5.82 4.97
CA ALA A 197 -18.82 -5.99 5.47
C ALA A 197 -19.67 -6.61 4.34
N GLY A 198 -20.09 -7.86 4.50
CA GLY A 198 -20.78 -8.59 3.44
C GLY A 198 -21.97 -7.80 2.89
N VAL A 199 -22.21 -7.86 1.57
CA VAL A 199 -23.34 -7.19 0.93
C VAL A 199 -24.63 -7.76 1.52
N LYS A 200 -25.45 -6.90 2.13
CA LYS A 200 -26.74 -7.26 2.73
C LYS A 200 -27.88 -7.00 1.75
N ASP A 201 -28.90 -7.87 1.74
CA ASP A 201 -30.14 -7.61 1.03
C ASP A 201 -31.00 -6.55 1.75
N GLU A 202 -32.12 -6.17 1.13
CA GLU A 202 -33.11 -5.25 1.69
C GLU A 202 -33.75 -5.74 3.01
N HIS A 203 -33.49 -7.00 3.39
CA HIS A 203 -33.94 -7.62 4.64
C HIS A 203 -32.81 -7.75 5.67
N GLY A 204 -31.60 -7.23 5.38
CA GLY A 204 -30.44 -7.23 6.27
C GLY A 204 -29.64 -8.53 6.28
N ASN A 205 -29.94 -9.51 5.42
CA ASN A 205 -29.22 -10.77 5.34
C ASN A 205 -28.00 -10.63 4.44
N VAL A 206 -26.87 -11.21 4.83
CA VAL A 206 -25.66 -11.23 3.99
C VAL A 206 -25.89 -12.16 2.79
N VAL A 207 -26.03 -11.58 1.60
CA VAL A 207 -26.31 -12.30 0.34
C VAL A 207 -25.08 -12.60 -0.49
N LYS A 208 -23.95 -11.93 -0.20
CA LYS A 208 -22.63 -12.30 -0.74
C LYS A 208 -21.62 -12.34 0.40
N PRO A 209 -21.16 -13.54 0.81
CA PRO A 209 -20.18 -13.66 1.88
C PRO A 209 -18.76 -13.26 1.44
N HIS A 210 -18.53 -12.99 0.15
CA HIS A 210 -17.23 -12.66 -0.42
C HIS A 210 -17.41 -11.55 -1.46
N VAL A 211 -16.71 -10.44 -1.26
CA VAL A 211 -16.38 -9.52 -2.35
C VAL A 211 -15.04 -10.04 -2.88
N ASP A 212 -15.05 -10.52 -4.12
CA ASP A 212 -13.84 -10.87 -4.86
C ASP A 212 -13.19 -9.54 -5.27
N CYS A 213 -12.31 -9.01 -4.43
CA CYS A 213 -11.52 -7.84 -4.77
C CYS A 213 -10.39 -8.34 -5.69
N GLY A 214 -10.49 -8.02 -6.97
CA GLY A 214 -9.37 -8.13 -7.91
C GLY A 214 -9.18 -9.51 -8.56
N LYS A 215 -9.86 -9.72 -9.69
CA LYS A 215 -9.20 -10.33 -10.85
C LYS A 215 -8.13 -9.35 -11.34
N LEU A 216 -6.92 -9.42 -10.81
CA LEU A 216 -5.79 -8.60 -11.29
C LEU A 216 -4.44 -9.26 -10.99
N PHE A 217 -4.26 -10.54 -11.37
CA PHE A 217 -2.94 -11.15 -11.59
C PHE A 217 -3.07 -12.38 -12.50
N ASP A 218 -3.55 -12.18 -13.74
CA ASP A 218 -3.40 -13.16 -14.83
C ASP A 218 -2.18 -12.81 -15.71
N SER A 219 -1.07 -12.32 -15.13
CA SER A 219 0.10 -11.98 -15.95
C SER A 219 1.47 -12.18 -15.29
N LEU A 220 1.61 -13.10 -14.35
CA LEU A 220 2.95 -13.45 -13.84
C LEU A 220 3.27 -14.94 -13.80
N ASP A 221 2.53 -15.79 -14.50
CA ASP A 221 3.03 -17.11 -14.88
C ASP A 221 2.47 -17.48 -16.26
N GLU A 222 3.38 -17.65 -17.22
CA GLU A 222 3.25 -18.07 -18.65
C GLU A 222 3.01 -17.00 -19.73
#